data_AF-A0A800BXS4-F1
#
_entry.id   AF-A0A800BXS4-F1
#
_cell.length_a   1.000
_cell.length_b   1.000
_cell.length_c   1.000
_cell.angle_alpha   90.00
_cell.angle_beta   90.00
_cell.angle_gamma   90.00
#
_symmetry.space_group_name_H-M   'P 1'
#
loop_
_entity.id
_entity.type
_entity.pdbx_description
1 polymer ?
#
loop_
_entity_poly.entity_id
_entity_poly.type
_entity_poly.pdbx_seq_one_letter_code
_entity_poly.pdbx_strand_id
1 'polypeptide(L)'
;YTKEEMKMVNETRKIFEDDNIGITATAVRVPVYYGHSESVNIETKSKITASEVKALLADAPGVILVDDLDNLKYPLATDCAGKFETLVGRIREDDSIDNGINLWVVSDNILKGAALNAVQIAETFIADYK
;
A
#
# COMPACT_ATOMS: atom_id res chain seq x y z
N TYR A 1 12.48 1.41 -17.63
CA TYR A 1 11.19 1.24 -16.95
C TYR A 1 10.11 0.91 -17.95
N THR A 2 9.18 0.03 -17.58
CA THR A 2 7.95 -0.28 -18.31
C THR A 2 6.93 0.85 -18.12
N LYS A 3 5.82 0.81 -18.88
CA LYS A 3 4.70 1.74 -18.66
C LYS A 3 4.12 1.63 -17.26
N GLU A 4 4.05 0.41 -16.71
CA GLU A 4 3.50 0.18 -15.38
C GLU A 4 4.40 0.78 -14.29
N GLU A 5 5.71 0.59 -14.40
CA GLU A 5 6.68 1.19 -13.47
C GLU A 5 6.63 2.72 -13.52
N MET A 6 6.52 3.31 -14.71
CA MET A 6 6.40 4.77 -14.84
C MET A 6 5.05 5.30 -14.38
N LYS A 7 3.96 4.52 -14.47
CA LYS A 7 2.67 4.90 -13.87
C LYS A 7 2.79 5.04 -12.37
N MET A 8 3.39 4.06 -11.68
CA MET A 8 3.59 4.14 -10.23
C MET A 8 4.34 5.42 -9.83
N VAL A 9 5.40 5.78 -10.58
CA VAL A 9 6.16 7.02 -10.37
C VAL A 9 5.29 8.27 -10.55
N ASN A 10 4.61 8.38 -11.69
CA ASN A 10 3.88 9.60 -12.04
C ASN A 10 2.60 9.77 -11.20
N GLU A 11 1.86 8.68 -10.96
CA GLU A 11 0.63 8.70 -10.18
C GLU A 11 0.91 8.97 -8.71
N THR A 12 1.98 8.42 -8.13
CA THR A 12 2.38 8.74 -6.74
C THR A 12 2.62 10.23 -6.57
N ARG A 13 3.47 10.85 -7.40
CA ARG A 13 3.75 12.29 -7.33
C ARG A 13 2.49 13.14 -7.49
N LYS A 14 1.60 12.74 -8.41
CA LYS A 14 0.33 13.43 -8.64
C LYS A 14 -0.63 13.30 -7.46
N ILE A 15 -0.79 12.11 -6.89
CA ILE A 15 -1.70 11.85 -5.76
C ILE A 15 -1.23 12.57 -4.50
N PHE A 16 0.08 12.61 -4.25
CA PHE A 16 0.67 13.29 -3.09
C PHE A 16 0.95 14.78 -3.32
N GLU A 17 0.69 15.29 -4.53
CA GLU A 17 0.99 16.67 -4.94
C GLU A 17 2.45 17.09 -4.64
N ASP A 18 3.40 16.16 -4.76
CA ASP A 18 4.82 16.39 -4.46
C ASP A 18 5.73 15.71 -5.49
N ASP A 19 6.26 16.51 -6.41
CA ASP A 19 7.20 16.07 -7.45
C ASP A 19 8.58 15.67 -6.90
N ASN A 20 8.89 16.03 -5.64
CA ASN A 20 10.18 15.73 -5.02
C ASN A 20 10.26 14.32 -4.42
N ILE A 21 9.14 13.58 -4.38
CA ILE A 21 9.15 12.19 -3.91
C ILE A 21 10.07 11.37 -4.84
N GLY A 22 11.14 10.86 -4.25
CA GLY A 22 12.04 9.90 -4.87
C GLY A 22 11.36 8.54 -4.92
N ILE A 23 11.09 8.04 -6.13
CA ILE A 23 10.40 6.76 -6.31
C ILE A 23 10.97 6.03 -7.53
N THR A 24 11.12 4.72 -7.37
CA THR A 24 11.39 3.77 -8.45
C THR A 24 10.57 2.51 -8.19
N ALA A 25 10.28 1.75 -9.24
CA ALA A 25 9.48 0.54 -9.17
C ALA A 25 10.02 -0.53 -10.12
N THR A 26 9.79 -1.79 -9.75
CA THR A 26 9.97 -2.95 -10.62
C THR A 26 8.67 -3.73 -10.64
N ALA A 27 8.03 -3.85 -11.81
CA ALA A 27 6.72 -4.48 -11.92
C ALA A 27 6.86 -5.89 -12.54
N VAL A 28 6.53 -6.92 -11.76
CA VAL A 28 6.68 -8.33 -12.16
C VAL A 28 5.34 -9.05 -12.11
N ARG A 29 5.04 -9.83 -13.16
CA ARG A 29 3.89 -10.74 -13.18
C ARG A 29 4.29 -12.09 -12.59
N VAL A 30 3.50 -12.58 -11.63
CA VAL A 30 3.65 -13.89 -10.99
C VAL A 30 2.38 -14.72 -11.20
N PRO A 31 2.42 -16.07 -11.05
CA PRO A 31 1.27 -16.94 -11.29
C PRO A 31 0.25 -16.87 -10.13
N VAL A 32 -0.34 -15.69 -9.93
CA VAL A 32 -1.40 -15.40 -8.95
C VAL A 32 -2.58 -14.80 -9.73
N TYR A 33 -3.78 -15.34 -9.53
CA TYR A 33 -4.97 -14.92 -10.28
C TYR A 33 -5.48 -13.53 -9.85
N TYR A 34 -5.60 -13.30 -8.54
CA TYR A 34 -6.09 -12.07 -7.94
C TYR A 34 -5.23 -11.70 -6.74
N GLY A 35 -5.13 -10.40 -6.48
CA GLY A 35 -4.34 -9.85 -5.41
C GLY A 35 -2.97 -9.41 -5.91
N HIS A 36 -2.75 -8.10 -5.94
CA HIS A 36 -1.40 -7.57 -6.11
C HIS A 36 -0.70 -7.58 -4.75
N SER A 37 0.61 -7.79 -4.78
CA SER A 37 1.44 -7.82 -3.59
C SER A 37 2.71 -7.04 -3.84
N GLU A 38 3.02 -6.14 -2.92
CA GLU A 38 4.08 -5.16 -3.08
C GLU A 38 5.02 -5.23 -1.86
N SER A 39 6.29 -5.50 -2.15
CA SER A 39 7.37 -5.26 -1.20
C SER A 39 7.76 -3.79 -1.32
N VAL A 40 7.46 -3.01 -0.30
CA VAL A 40 7.67 -1.56 -0.31
C VAL A 40 8.74 -1.20 0.72
N ASN A 41 9.69 -0.38 0.29
CA ASN A 41 10.70 0.25 1.14
C ASN A 41 10.51 1.76 1.01
N ILE A 42 10.39 2.45 2.14
CA ILE A 42 10.23 3.91 2.19
C ILE A 42 11.29 4.50 3.11
N GLU A 43 11.73 5.72 2.80
CA GLU A 43 12.51 6.56 3.70
C GLU A 43 11.68 7.78 4.09
N THR A 44 11.56 8.03 5.39
CA THR A 44 10.75 9.12 5.94
C THR A 44 11.59 10.37 6.22
N LYS A 45 10.95 11.56 6.23
CA LYS A 45 11.66 12.84 6.48
C LYS A 45 12.29 12.91 7.88
N SER A 46 11.68 12.23 8.84
CA SER A 46 12.14 12.10 10.22
C SER A 46 11.95 10.67 10.67
N LYS A 47 12.83 10.19 11.55
CA LYS A 47 12.75 8.83 12.10
C LYS A 47 11.34 8.52 12.61
N ILE A 48 10.85 7.35 12.25
CA ILE A 48 9.63 6.74 12.78
C ILE A 48 9.92 5.28 13.07
N THR A 49 9.41 4.78 14.19
CA THR A 49 9.57 3.38 14.59
C THR A 49 8.55 2.50 13.88
N ALA A 50 8.86 1.21 13.72
CA ALA A 50 7.90 0.25 13.18
C ALA A 50 6.61 0.18 14.01
N SER A 51 6.69 0.38 15.33
CA SER A 51 5.51 0.39 16.20
C SER A 51 4.60 1.59 15.96
N GLU A 52 5.16 2.78 15.74
CA GLU A 52 4.38 3.98 15.38
C GLU A 52 3.71 3.81 14.01
N VAL A 53 4.43 3.27 13.03
CA VAL A 53 3.84 2.96 11.70
C VAL A 53 2.68 1.98 11.82
N LYS A 54 2.83 0.91 12.62
CA LYS A 54 1.74 -0.05 12.89
C LYS A 54 0.51 0.63 13.49
N ALA A 55 0.70 1.52 14.47
CA ALA A 55 -0.41 2.25 15.08
C ALA A 55 -1.13 3.15 14.07
N LEU A 56 -0.38 3.93 13.27
CA LEU A 56 -0.95 4.79 12.23
C LEU A 56 -1.74 4.00 11.18
N LEU A 57 -1.22 2.86 10.73
CA LEU A 57 -1.88 2.03 9.74
C LEU A 57 -3.06 1.23 10.29
N ALA A 58 -3.07 0.91 11.59
CA ALA A 58 -4.22 0.28 12.24
C ALA A 58 -5.44 1.21 12.30
N ASP A 59 -5.20 2.53 12.40
CA ASP A 59 -6.25 3.55 12.42
C ASP A 59 -6.61 4.09 11.02
N ALA A 60 -5.84 3.73 9.99
CA ALA A 60 -6.03 4.25 8.64
C ALA A 60 -7.30 3.66 7.97
N PRO A 61 -8.24 4.49 7.47
CA PRO A 61 -9.45 4.00 6.83
C PRO A 61 -9.17 3.12 5.61
N GLY A 62 -9.81 1.95 5.56
CA GLY A 62 -9.65 0.99 4.46
C GLY A 62 -8.35 0.18 4.50
N VAL A 63 -7.56 0.29 5.58
CA VAL A 63 -6.39 -0.54 5.84
C VAL A 63 -6.70 -1.56 6.93
N ILE A 64 -6.21 -2.78 6.78
CA ILE A 64 -6.23 -3.80 7.82
C ILE A 64 -4.79 -4.24 8.09
N LEU A 65 -4.36 -4.04 9.35
CA LEU A 65 -3.05 -4.50 9.81
C LEU A 65 -3.09 -6.01 10.05
N VAL A 66 -2.25 -6.75 9.32
CA VAL A 66 -2.02 -8.20 9.49
C VAL A 66 -0.53 -8.38 9.77
N ASP A 67 -0.09 -8.21 11.01
CA ASP A 67 1.35 -8.21 11.33
C ASP A 67 1.65 -8.84 12.69
N ASP A 68 1.45 -10.16 12.76
CA ASP A 68 1.63 -11.00 13.94
C ASP A 68 2.51 -12.20 13.56
N LEU A 69 3.83 -11.96 13.57
CA LEU A 69 4.84 -12.91 13.10
C LEU A 69 4.98 -14.13 13.99
N ASP A 70 4.73 -13.99 15.31
CA ASP A 70 4.76 -15.11 16.26
C ASP A 70 3.71 -16.17 15.91
N ASN A 71 2.60 -15.75 15.30
CA ASN A 71 1.55 -16.63 14.79
C ASN A 71 1.58 -16.79 13.25
N LEU A 72 2.66 -16.41 12.59
CA LEU A 72 2.86 -16.49 11.13
C LEU A 72 1.78 -15.77 10.31
N LYS A 73 1.25 -14.66 10.82
CA LYS A 73 0.23 -13.85 10.15
C LYS A 73 0.88 -12.64 9.48
N TYR A 74 0.74 -12.60 8.16
CA TYR A 74 1.11 -11.50 7.29
C TYR A 74 0.19 -11.50 6.06
N PRO A 75 0.06 -10.39 5.32
CA PRO A 75 -0.83 -10.34 4.17
C PRO A 75 -0.48 -11.38 3.11
N LEU A 76 -1.48 -12.11 2.63
CA LEU A 76 -1.36 -13.05 1.51
C LEU A 76 -2.31 -12.63 0.39
N ALA A 77 -1.89 -12.81 -0.87
CA ALA A 77 -2.75 -12.54 -2.03
C ALA A 77 -4.07 -13.33 -1.98
N THR A 78 -4.03 -14.56 -1.47
CA THR A 78 -5.22 -15.41 -1.26
C THR A 78 -6.20 -14.83 -0.24
N ASP A 79 -5.72 -14.01 0.69
CA ASP A 79 -6.54 -13.49 1.78
C ASP A 79 -7.21 -12.16 1.40
N CYS A 80 -6.79 -11.51 0.32
CA CYS A 80 -7.38 -10.24 -0.12
C CYS A 80 -8.50 -10.39 -1.15
N ALA A 81 -8.56 -11.52 -1.86
CA ALA A 81 -9.52 -11.72 -2.94
C ALA A 81 -10.97 -11.54 -2.44
N GLY A 82 -11.73 -10.66 -3.10
CA GLY A 82 -13.11 -10.34 -2.71
C GLY A 82 -13.26 -9.38 -1.53
N LYS A 83 -12.15 -8.87 -0.96
CA LYS A 83 -12.17 -7.89 0.13
C LYS A 83 -12.00 -6.47 -0.39
N PHE A 84 -12.50 -5.51 0.38
CA PHE A 84 -12.48 -4.08 0.03
C PHE A 84 -11.28 -3.35 0.61
N GLU A 85 -10.68 -3.92 1.65
CA GLU A 85 -9.58 -3.36 2.40
C GLU A 85 -8.22 -3.71 1.78
N THR A 86 -7.25 -2.83 2.00
CA THR A 86 -5.84 -3.09 1.74
C THR A 86 -5.20 -3.71 2.99
N LEU A 87 -4.60 -4.88 2.83
CA LEU A 87 -3.92 -5.59 3.91
C LEU A 87 -2.46 -5.15 3.97
N VAL A 88 -1.96 -4.80 5.17
CA VAL A 88 -0.57 -4.36 5.36
C VAL A 88 0.07 -5.12 6.51
N GLY A 89 1.34 -5.50 6.37
CA GLY A 89 2.11 -6.14 7.42
C GLY A 89 3.59 -6.23 7.09
N ARG A 90 4.33 -7.10 7.78
CA ARG A 90 5.81 -7.20 7.67
C ARG A 90 6.52 -5.87 7.92
N ILE A 91 5.91 -5.00 8.73
CA ILE A 91 6.39 -3.66 9.03
C ILE A 91 7.59 -3.78 9.98
N ARG A 92 8.72 -3.24 9.55
CA ARG A 92 9.98 -3.22 10.30
C ARG A 92 10.83 -2.04 9.86
N GLU A 93 11.70 -1.59 10.76
CA GLU A 93 12.73 -0.62 10.41
C GLU A 93 13.73 -1.22 9.42
N ASP A 94 14.33 -0.36 8.60
CA ASP A 94 15.47 -0.71 7.76
C ASP A 94 16.76 -0.36 8.50
N ASP A 95 17.61 -1.35 8.75
CA ASP A 95 18.88 -1.12 9.45
C ASP A 95 19.97 -0.51 8.54
N SER A 96 19.70 -0.39 7.23
CA SER A 96 20.65 0.17 6.25
C SER A 96 20.40 1.66 5.93
N ILE A 97 19.27 2.20 6.35
CA ILE A 97 18.85 3.60 6.08
C ILE A 97 18.26 4.18 7.37
N ASP A 98 18.80 5.30 7.86
CA ASP A 98 18.45 5.88 9.16
C ASP A 98 16.94 5.99 9.40
N ASN A 99 16.19 6.49 8.41
CA ASN A 99 14.73 6.70 8.48
C ASN A 99 13.93 5.70 7.62
N GLY A 100 14.50 4.53 7.34
CA GLY A 100 13.92 3.51 6.47
C GLY A 100 12.88 2.63 7.16
N ILE A 101 11.81 2.30 6.43
CA ILE A 101 10.77 1.33 6.83
C ILE A 101 10.51 0.38 5.66
N ASN A 102 10.44 -0.90 5.97
CA ASN A 102 10.00 -1.94 5.05
C ASN A 102 8.58 -2.39 5.41
N LEU A 103 7.73 -2.62 4.41
CA LEU A 103 6.39 -3.16 4.58
C LEU A 103 5.98 -4.05 3.39
N TRP A 104 4.96 -4.86 3.63
CA TRP A 104 4.34 -5.74 2.65
C TRP A 104 2.86 -5.38 2.51
N VAL A 105 2.44 -5.02 1.30
CA VAL A 105 1.09 -4.53 1.01
C VAL A 105 0.40 -5.47 0.04
N VAL A 106 -0.84 -5.83 0.33
CA VAL A 106 -1.63 -6.72 -0.51
C VAL A 106 -3.06 -6.20 -0.63
N SER A 107 -3.60 -6.19 -1.85
CA SER A 107 -4.99 -5.77 -2.07
C SER A 107 -5.58 -6.41 -3.33
N ASP A 108 -6.91 -6.57 -3.35
CA ASP A 108 -7.62 -7.04 -4.54
C ASP A 108 -7.55 -5.98 -5.64
N ASN A 109 -6.82 -6.32 -6.70
CA ASN A 109 -6.54 -5.41 -7.81
C ASN A 109 -7.75 -5.13 -8.72
N ILE A 110 -8.82 -5.93 -8.63
CA ILE A 110 -10.07 -5.68 -9.38
C ILE A 110 -11.03 -4.83 -8.55
N LEU A 111 -11.03 -5.01 -7.22
CA LEU A 111 -11.86 -4.23 -6.30
C LEU A 111 -11.16 -2.92 -5.90
N LYS A 112 -10.39 -2.90 -4.82
CA LYS A 112 -9.77 -1.67 -4.32
C LYS A 112 -8.82 -1.04 -5.34
N GLY A 113 -8.15 -1.86 -6.16
CA GLY A 113 -7.30 -1.39 -7.26
C GLY A 113 -8.05 -0.78 -8.46
N ALA A 114 -9.38 -0.96 -8.58
CA ALA A 114 -10.14 -0.43 -9.70
C ALA A 114 -11.62 -0.11 -9.36
N ALA A 115 -12.49 -1.13 -9.31
CA ALA A 115 -13.94 -0.94 -9.28
C ALA A 115 -14.43 -0.23 -8.02
N LEU A 116 -13.95 -0.64 -6.84
CA LEU A 116 -14.35 -0.05 -5.57
C LEU A 116 -13.86 1.40 -5.47
N ASN A 117 -12.63 1.69 -5.91
CA ASN A 117 -12.10 3.04 -5.84
C ASN A 117 -12.92 4.01 -6.71
N ALA A 118 -13.37 3.58 -7.89
CA ALA A 118 -14.25 4.37 -8.75
C ALA A 118 -15.62 4.65 -8.09
N VAL A 119 -16.21 3.65 -7.44
CA VAL A 119 -17.48 3.82 -6.71
C VAL A 119 -17.30 4.75 -5.51
N GLN A 120 -16.24 4.58 -4.71
CA GLN A 120 -15.95 5.43 -3.56
C GLN A 120 -15.73 6.90 -3.97
N ILE A 121 -15.07 7.15 -5.10
CA ILE A 121 -14.94 8.52 -5.64
C ILE A 121 -16.31 9.11 -5.97
N ALA A 122 -17.21 8.33 -6.58
CA ALA A 122 -18.56 8.79 -6.89
C ALA A 122 -19.39 9.05 -5.62
N GLU A 123 -19.29 8.18 -4.61
CA GLU A 123 -19.95 8.34 -3.32
C GLU A 123 -19.47 9.60 -2.59
N THR A 124 -18.16 9.81 -2.52
CA THR A 124 -17.55 11.02 -1.94
C THR A 124 -18.02 12.27 -2.68
N PHE A 125 -17.98 12.25 -4.02
CA PHE A 125 -18.45 13.38 -4.82
C PHE A 125 -19.91 13.73 -4.52
N ILE A 126 -20.80 12.74 -4.44
CA ILE A 126 -22.23 12.97 -4.11
C ILE A 126 -22.40 13.51 -2.69
N ALA A 127 -21.59 13.04 -1.74
CA ALA A 127 -21.63 13.52 -0.35
C ALA A 127 -21.19 14.98 -0.23
N ASP A 128 -20.15 15.38 -0.97
CA ASP A 128 -19.56 16.73 -0.94
C ASP A 128 -20.36 17.76 -1.76
N TYR A 129 -21.13 17.33 -2.77
CA TYR A 129 -21.92 18.22 -3.63
C TYR A 129 -23.25 18.71 -3.01
N LYS A 130 -23.44 18.55 -1.69
CA LYS A 130 -24.62 19.02 -0.96
C LYS A 130 -24.48 20.46 -0.45
#